data_AF-A0A9E0IIM9-F1
#
_entry.id   AF-A0A9E0IIM9-F1
#
_cell.length_a   1.000
_cell.length_b   1.000
_cell.length_c   1.000
_cell.angle_alpha   90.00
_cell.angle_beta   90.00
_cell.angle_gamma   90.00
#
_symmetry.space_group_name_H-M   'P 1'
#
loop_
_entity.id
_entity.type
_entity.pdbx_description
1 polymer ?
#
loop_
_entity_poly.entity_id
_entity_poly.type
_entity_poly.pdbx_seq_one_letter_code
_entity_poly.pdbx_strand_id
1 'polypeptide(L)' 'VIQAALEILRKRFAQDDKTEGYRKDGPVSVAKFELGEGNEPEQRELRVLRQRQASDVIDQLLHRVDRERDAS' A
#
# COMPACT_ATOMS: atom_id res chain seq x y z
N VAL A 1 -5.69 -18.82 7.27
CA VAL A 1 -4.54 -17.89 7.46
C VAL A 1 -4.31 -17.01 6.23
N ILE A 2 -4.10 -17.57 5.04
CA ILE A 2 -3.79 -16.79 3.81
C ILE A 2 -4.87 -15.74 3.49
N GLN A 3 -6.15 -16.12 3.50
CA GLN A 3 -7.25 -15.18 3.23
C GLN A 3 -7.25 -13.97 4.19
N ALA A 4 -7.06 -14.22 5.49
CA ALA A 4 -6.98 -13.16 6.49
C ALA A 4 -5.78 -12.23 6.27
N ALA A 5 -4.64 -12.76 5.82
CA ALA A 5 -3.48 -11.95 5.47
C ALA A 5 -3.77 -11.05 4.25
N LEU A 6 -4.42 -11.58 3.21
CA LEU A 6 -4.82 -10.80 2.03
C LEU A 6 -5.83 -9.70 2.39
N GLU A 7 -6.75 -9.96 3.31
CA GLU A 7 -7.70 -8.96 3.82
C GLU A 7 -7.00 -7.85 4.60
N ILE A 8 -5.98 -8.17 5.39
CA ILE A 8 -5.14 -7.16 6.05
C ILE A 8 -4.45 -6.29 5.00
N LEU A 9 -3.88 -6.88 3.96
CA LEU A 9 -3.24 -6.13 2.87
C LEU A 9 -4.24 -5.21 2.16
N ARG A 10 -5.44 -5.70 1.80
CA ARG A 10 -6.52 -4.88 1.23
C ARG A 10 -6.87 -3.69 2.13
N LYS A 11 -7.07 -3.95 3.42
CA LYS A 11 -7.47 -2.91 4.36
C LYS A 11 -6.41 -1.82 4.52
N ARG A 12 -5.13 -2.20 4.52
CA ARG A 12 -4.00 -1.35 4.94
C ARG A 12 -3.27 -0.69 3.77
N PHE A 13 -3.38 -1.22 2.55
CA PHE A 13 -2.64 -0.74 1.38
C PHE A 13 -3.51 -0.36 0.20
N ALA A 14 -4.60 -1.09 -0.06
CA ALA A 14 -5.39 -0.90 -1.28
C ALA A 14 -6.30 0.32 -1.20
N GLN A 15 -6.64 0.90 -2.36
CA GLN A 15 -7.69 1.91 -2.49
C GLN A 15 -9.03 1.41 -1.91
N ASP A 16 -9.79 2.28 -1.27
CA ASP A 16 -11.23 2.07 -1.03
C ASP A 16 -12.05 3.33 -1.37
N ASP A 17 -13.38 3.26 -1.24
CA ASP A 17 -14.30 4.35 -1.56
C ASP A 17 -14.04 5.63 -0.75
N LYS A 18 -13.34 5.54 0.39
CA LYS A 18 -13.15 6.62 1.35
C LYS A 18 -11.72 7.15 1.36
N THR A 19 -10.74 6.31 1.06
CA THR A 19 -9.33 6.59 1.32
C THR A 19 -8.46 6.15 0.16
N GLU A 20 -7.63 7.09 -0.30
CA GLU A 20 -6.61 6.74 -1.28
C GLU A 20 -5.60 5.75 -0.68
N GLY A 21 -5.26 4.68 -1.40
CA GLY A 21 -4.42 3.59 -0.88
C GLY A 21 -3.09 4.09 -0.31
N TYR A 22 -2.40 4.99 -1.02
CA TYR A 22 -1.14 5.59 -0.57
C TYR A 22 -1.26 6.43 0.72
N ARG A 23 -2.46 6.85 1.11
CA ARG A 23 -2.73 7.59 2.36
C ARG A 23 -3.01 6.66 3.53
N LYS A 24 -3.13 5.36 3.30
CA LYS A 24 -3.34 4.37 4.35
C LYS A 24 -2.06 4.09 5.13
N ASP A 25 -2.24 3.48 6.29
CA ASP A 25 -1.17 3.27 7.24
C ASP A 25 -0.09 2.32 6.75
N GLY A 26 -0.41 1.36 5.87
CA GLY A 26 0.57 0.46 5.27
C GLY A 26 1.63 1.22 4.47
N PRO A 27 1.27 1.88 3.35
CA PRO A 27 2.19 2.68 2.56
C PRO A 27 2.91 3.78 3.34
N VAL A 28 2.20 4.44 4.28
CA VAL A 28 2.78 5.46 5.16
C VAL A 28 3.88 4.88 6.06
N SER A 29 3.64 3.71 6.66
CA SER A 29 4.61 3.04 7.52
C SER A 29 5.84 2.58 6.74
N VAL A 30 5.65 2.05 5.53
CA VAL A 30 6.75 1.66 4.63
C VAL A 30 7.64 2.86 4.31
N ALA A 31 7.05 3.98 3.86
CA ALA A 31 7.82 5.16 3.51
C ALA A 31 8.54 5.78 4.72
N LYS A 32 7.91 5.79 5.90
CA LYS A 32 8.55 6.25 7.15
C LYS A 32 9.71 5.35 7.57
N PHE A 33 9.55 4.03 7.44
CA PHE A 33 10.58 3.07 7.78
C PHE A 33 11.81 3.21 6.87
N GLU A 34 11.60 3.33 5.56
CA GLU A 34 12.68 3.39 4.59
C GLU A 34 13.36 4.76 4.49
N LEU A 35 12.58 5.84 4.61
CA LEU A 35 13.06 7.20 4.35
C LEU A 35 13.13 8.07 5.61
N GLY A 36 12.73 7.55 6.78
CA GLY A 36 12.69 8.31 8.03
C GLY A 36 11.53 9.30 8.15
N GLU A 37 11.43 9.96 9.30
CA GLU A 37 10.30 10.83 9.67
C GLU A 37 10.62 12.33 9.66
N GLY A 38 11.75 12.74 9.06
CA GLY A 38 12.13 14.16 8.94
C GLY A 38 11.12 14.99 8.16
N ASN A 39 11.01 16.29 8.47
CA ASN A 39 9.97 17.17 7.90
C ASN A 39 10.47 18.07 6.76
N GLU A 40 11.69 17.83 6.29
CA GLU A 40 12.31 18.50 5.17
C GLU A 40 11.44 18.30 3.90
N PRO A 41 11.18 19.36 3.12
CA PRO A 41 10.28 19.29 1.96
C PRO A 41 10.62 18.16 0.98
N GLU A 42 11.90 18.02 0.62
CA GLU A 42 12.38 16.97 -0.30
C GLU A 42 12.11 15.56 0.25
N GLN A 43 12.36 15.34 1.54
CA GLN A 43 12.12 14.06 2.19
C GLN A 43 10.62 13.74 2.25
N ARG A 44 9.78 14.76 2.48
CA ARG A 44 8.32 14.61 2.43
C ARG A 44 7.85 14.20 1.04
N GLU A 45 8.36 14.82 -0.02
CA GLU A 45 8.00 14.47 -1.40
C GLU A 45 8.42 13.05 -1.76
N LEU A 46 9.66 12.66 -1.41
CA LEU A 46 10.14 11.29 -1.58
C LEU A 46 9.26 10.27 -0.85
N ARG A 47 8.78 10.59 0.35
CA ARG A 47 7.83 9.73 1.06
C ARG A 47 6.50 9.60 0.36
N VAL A 48 5.93 10.68 -0.16
CA VAL A 48 4.66 10.60 -0.90
C VAL A 48 4.82 9.74 -2.14
N LEU A 49 5.94 9.86 -2.86
CA LEU A 49 6.23 9.00 -4.00
C LEU A 49 6.33 7.53 -3.57
N ARG A 50 7.05 7.24 -2.49
CA ARG A 50 7.23 5.87 -1.99
C ARG A 50 5.93 5.25 -1.48
N GLN A 51 5.06 6.04 -0.87
CA GLN A 51 3.71 5.64 -0.47
C GLN A 51 2.89 5.17 -1.67
N ARG A 52 2.90 5.93 -2.77
CA ARG A 52 2.17 5.54 -3.99
C ARG A 52 2.70 4.22 -4.54
N GLN A 53 4.02 4.09 -4.66
CA GLN A 53 4.64 2.85 -5.12
C GLN A 53 4.31 1.64 -4.22
N ALA A 54 4.27 1.82 -2.90
CA ALA A 54 3.92 0.74 -1.97
C ALA A 54 2.44 0.32 -2.11
N SER A 55 1.54 1.28 -2.27
CA SER A 55 0.12 1.04 -2.57
C SER A 55 -0.02 0.24 -3.86
N ASP A 56 0.59 0.73 -4.94
CA ASP A 56 0.45 0.17 -6.29
C ASP A 56 0.95 -1.29 -6.36
N VAL A 57 2.06 -1.61 -5.70
CA VAL A 57 2.60 -2.98 -5.66
C VAL A 57 1.63 -3.95 -4.99
N ILE A 58 1.03 -3.55 -3.86
CA ILE A 58 0.07 -4.40 -3.16
C ILE A 58 -1.23 -4.51 -3.93
N ASP A 59 -1.70 -3.43 -4.56
CA ASP A 59 -2.85 -3.48 -5.45
C ASP A 59 -2.62 -4.48 -6.60
N GLN A 60 -1.46 -4.42 -7.28
CA GLN A 60 -1.13 -5.37 -8.34
C GLN A 60 -1.10 -6.83 -7.86
N LEU A 61 -0.54 -7.08 -6.67
CA LEU A 61 -0.52 -8.40 -6.06
C LEU A 61 -1.94 -8.93 -5.83
N LEU A 62 -2.80 -8.12 -5.21
CA LEU A 62 -4.18 -8.49 -4.89
C LEU A 62 -4.99 -8.77 -6.17
N HIS A 63 -4.89 -7.90 -7.17
CA HIS A 63 -5.54 -8.12 -8.47
C HIS A 63 -5.06 -9.41 -9.13
N ARG A 64 -3.77 -9.73 -9.06
CA ARG A 64 -3.26 -10.99 -9.62
C ARG A 64 -3.83 -12.20 -8.87
N VAL A 65 -3.84 -12.17 -7.54
CA VAL A 65 -4.40 -13.26 -6.72
C VAL A 65 -5.88 -13.47 -7.03
N ASP A 66 -6.66 -12.39 -7.15
CA ASP A 66 -8.09 -12.51 -7.44
C ASP A 66 -8.35 -13.08 -8.84
N ARG A 67 -7.58 -12.66 -9.86
CA ARG A 67 -7.67 -13.27 -11.20
C ARG A 67 -7.38 -14.77 -11.22
N GLU A 68 -6.37 -15.23 -10.49
CA GLU A 68 -6.02 -16.66 -10.43
C GLU A 68 -7.11 -17.48 -9.70
N ARG A 69 -7.76 -16.87 -8.70
CA ARG A 69 -8.89 -17.51 -8.00
C ARG A 69 -10.12 -17.67 -8.88
N ASP A 70 -10.44 -16.65 -9.68
CA ASP A 70 -11.60 -16.69 -10.57
C ASP A 70 -11.41 -17.65 -11.75
N ALA A 71 -10.16 -18.00 -12.08
CA ALA A 71 -9.81 -18.94 -13.15
C ALA A 71 -9.78 -20.41 -12.70
N SER A 72 -9.91 -20.69 -11.40
CA SER A 72 -9.84 -22.04 -10.79
C SER A 72 -11.21 -22.61 -10.47
#